data_AF-A0A523ALZ0-F1
#
_entry.id   AF-A0A523ALZ0-F1
#
_cell.length_a   1.000
_cell.length_b   1.000
_cell.length_c   1.000
_cell.angle_alpha   90.00
_cell.angle_beta   90.00
_cell.angle_gamma   90.00
#
_symmetry.space_group_name_H-M   'P 1'
#
loop_
_entity.id
_entity.type
_entity.pdbx_description
1 polymer ?
#
loop_
_entity_poly.entity_id
_entity_poly.type
_entity_poly.pdbx_seq_one_letter_code
_entity_poly.pdbx_strand_id
1 'polypeptide(L)' 'MKLLICPMCYSKNVELDSGGVSGKYFCKDCGYVGSFILEMSEGDYEEMLKSKGEDFKFRSERDKDRNPTKKH' A
#
# COMPACT_ATOMS: atom_id res chain seq x y z
N MET A 1 -8.71 15.74 -7.09
CA MET A 1 -7.44 15.33 -7.73
C MET A 1 -7.38 13.81 -7.71
N LYS A 2 -6.85 13.17 -8.75
CA LYS A 2 -6.67 11.71 -8.77
C LYS A 2 -5.23 11.36 -8.40
N LEU A 3 -5.06 10.35 -7.55
CA LEU A 3 -3.77 9.81 -7.15
C LEU A 3 -3.51 8.51 -7.92
N LEU A 4 -2.27 8.34 -8.35
CA LEU A 4 -1.77 7.10 -8.95
C LEU A 4 -1.11 6.26 -7.87
N ILE A 5 -1.64 5.06 -7.64
CA ILE A 5 -1.23 4.18 -6.56
C ILE A 5 -0.72 2.86 -7.14
N CYS A 6 0.46 2.42 -6.70
CA CYS A 6 1.03 1.14 -7.10
C CYS A 6 0.11 -0.02 -6.68
N PRO A 7 -0.26 -0.95 -7.59
CA PRO A 7 -1.14 -2.06 -7.26
C PRO A 7 -0.48 -3.14 -6.37
N MET A 8 0.85 -3.14 -6.27
CA MET A 8 1.60 -4.15 -5.52
C MET A 8 1.86 -3.73 -4.07
N CYS A 9 2.28 -2.48 -3.86
CA CYS A 9 2.70 -2.00 -2.54
C CYS A 9 1.87 -0.82 -2.02
N TYR A 10 0.92 -0.30 -2.82
CA TYR A 10 0.06 0.83 -2.47
C TYR A 10 0.80 2.16 -2.23
N SER A 11 2.03 2.27 -2.73
CA SER A 11 2.78 3.51 -2.73
C SER A 11 2.25 4.52 -3.75
N LYS A 12 2.37 5.81 -3.42
CA LYS A 12 2.19 6.96 -4.33
C LYS A 12 3.43 7.25 -5.20
N ASN A 13 4.55 6.57 -4.94
CA ASN A 13 5.83 6.81 -5.60
C ASN A 13 5.91 6.05 -6.94
N VAL A 14 5.10 6.49 -7.90
CA VAL A 14 4.94 5.91 -9.22
C VAL A 14 5.15 6.95 -10.31
N GLU A 15 5.89 6.59 -11.35
CA GLU A 15 6.18 7.44 -12.51
C GLU A 15 5.78 6.74 -13.81
N LEU A 16 5.49 7.51 -14.86
CA LEU A 16 5.37 6.95 -16.21
C LEU A 16 6.77 6.66 -16.75
N ASP A 17 6.98 5.40 -17.14
CA ASP A 17 8.18 4.95 -17.79
C ASP A 17 8.36 5.64 -19.15
N SER A 18 9.59 6.08 -19.44
CA SER A 18 9.98 6.63 -20.74
C SER A 18 9.18 7.86 -21.21
N GLY A 19 8.88 8.81 -20.30
CA GLY A 19 8.25 10.08 -20.67
C GLY A 19 6.83 9.95 -21.23
N GLY A 20 6.15 8.83 -20.98
CA GLY A 20 4.78 8.55 -21.44
C GLY A 20 4.68 7.79 -22.76
N VAL A 21 5.79 7.41 -23.40
CA VAL A 21 5.76 6.69 -24.69
C VAL A 21 5.35 5.23 -24.53
N SER A 22 5.80 4.56 -23.46
CA SER A 22 5.48 3.14 -23.25
C SER A 22 4.11 2.91 -22.61
N GLY A 23 3.51 3.96 -22.03
CA GLY A 23 2.26 3.86 -21.25
C GLY A 23 2.37 2.97 -20.00
N LYS A 24 3.58 2.61 -19.58
CA LYS A 24 3.82 1.80 -18.38
C LYS A 24 4.13 2.70 -17.19
N TYR A 25 3.79 2.23 -16.01
CA TYR A 25 4.12 2.82 -14.74
C TYR A 25 5.27 2.07 -14.09
N PHE A 26 6.20 2.81 -13.47
CA PHE A 26 7.29 2.30 -12.65
C PHE A 26 7.12 2.76 -11.20
N CYS A 27 7.07 1.82 -10.26
CA CYS A 27 7.06 2.12 -8.83
C CYS A 27 8.49 2.12 -8.26
N LYS A 28 8.91 3.24 -7.66
CA LYS A 28 10.24 3.39 -7.08
C LYS A 28 10.44 2.60 -5.77
N ASP A 29 9.36 2.21 -5.11
CA ASP A 29 9.45 1.57 -3.79
C ASP A 29 9.52 0.05 -3.88
N CYS A 30 8.80 -0.58 -4.82
CA CYS A 30 8.79 -2.05 -4.97
C CYS A 30 9.27 -2.55 -6.34
N GLY A 31 9.58 -1.66 -7.28
CA GLY A 31 10.05 -2.02 -8.61
C GLY A 31 8.96 -2.53 -9.57
N TYR A 32 7.68 -2.36 -9.26
CA TYR A 32 6.59 -2.70 -10.17
C TYR A 32 6.75 -1.97 -11.52
N VAL A 33 6.65 -2.71 -12.63
CA VAL A 33 6.62 -2.18 -14.00
C VAL A 33 5.40 -2.76 -14.73
N GLY A 34 4.46 -1.92 -15.16
CA GLY A 34 3.28 -2.41 -15.89
C GLY A 34 2.32 -1.30 -16.32
N SER A 35 1.38 -1.64 -17.19
CA SER A 35 0.37 -0.69 -17.71
C SER A 35 -0.82 -0.48 -16.76
N PHE A 36 -0.91 -1.27 -15.69
CA PHE A 36 -2.02 -1.19 -14.74
C PHE A 36 -1.64 -0.32 -13.55
N ILE A 37 -2.51 0.61 -13.18
CA ILE A 37 -2.35 1.49 -12.03
C ILE A 37 -3.68 1.65 -11.31
N LEU A 38 -3.64 1.84 -10.00
CA LEU A 38 -4.83 2.17 -9.23
C LEU A 38 -5.01 3.69 -9.26
N GLU A 39 -6.11 4.16 -9.84
CA GLU A 39 -6.55 5.54 -9.72
C GLU A 39 -7.50 5.67 -8.53
N MET A 40 -7.14 6.50 -7.56
CA MET A 40 -7.96 6.72 -6.37
C MET A 40 -8.18 8.21 -6.12
N SER A 41 -9.28 8.57 -5.46
CA SER A 41 -9.39 9.90 -4.88
C SER A 41 -8.50 9.98 -3.63
N GLU A 42 -8.20 11.20 -3.18
CA GLU A 42 -7.47 11.42 -1.93
C GLU A 42 -8.19 10.80 -0.74
N GLY A 43 -9.52 10.95 -0.67
CA GLY A 43 -10.35 10.35 0.37
C GLY A 43 -10.32 8.82 0.38
N ASP A 44 -10.41 8.19 -0.80
CA ASP A 44 -10.34 6.72 -0.90
C ASP A 44 -8.96 6.19 -0.44
N TYR A 45 -7.90 6.92 -0.78
CA TYR A 45 -6.54 6.56 -0.37
C TYR A 45 -6.35 6.69 1.15
N GLU A 46 -6.87 7.76 1.75
CA GLU A 46 -6.83 7.96 3.20
C GLU A 46 -7.64 6.90 3.95
N GLU A 47 -8.83 6.53 3.46
CA GLU A 47 -9.64 5.47 4.05
C GLU A 47 -8.93 4.12 3.98
N MET A 48 -8.34 3.77 2.83
CA MET A 48 -7.56 2.54 2.67
C MET A 48 -6.39 2.46 3.66
N LEU A 49 -5.68 3.58 3.90
CA LEU A 49 -4.58 3.63 4.87
C LEU A 49 -5.06 3.46 6.31
N LYS A 50 -6.19 4.06 6.67
CA LYS A 50 -6.80 3.90 8.00
C LYS A 50 -7.15 2.44 8.25
N SER A 51 -7.84 1.79 7.32
CA SER A 51 -8.23 0.37 7.44
C SER A 51 -7.02 -0.55 7.62
N LYS A 52 -5.95 -0.37 6.83
CA LYS A 52 -4.70 -1.15 7.02
C LYS A 52 -4.00 -0.89 8.35
N GLY A 53 -4.06 0.35 8.85
CA GLY A 53 -3.52 0.70 10.16
C GLY A 53 -4.30 0.07 11.30
N GLU A 54 -5.63 0.00 11.18
CA GLU A 54 -6.52 -0.65 12.15
C GLU A 54 -6.32 -2.17 12.15
N ASP A 55 -6.16 -2.80 10.98
CA ASP A 55 -5.79 -4.21 10.88
C ASP A 55 -4.50 -4.53 11.65
N PHE A 56 -3.50 -3.64 11.59
CA PHE A 56 -2.24 -3.81 12.31
C PHE A 56 -2.41 -3.64 13.83
N LYS A 57 -3.22 -2.66 14.27
CA LYS A 57 -3.51 -2.43 15.70
C LYS A 57 -4.25 -3.62 16.32
N PHE A 58 -5.37 -4.03 15.71
CA PHE A 58 -6.18 -5.15 16.19
C PHE A 58 -5.39 -6.47 16.26
N ARG A 59 -4.44 -6.67 15.35
CA ARG A 59 -3.55 -7.84 15.37
C ARG A 59 -2.50 -7.73 16.49
N SER A 60 -1.88 -6.57 16.67
CA SER A 60 -0.91 -6.34 17.76
C SER A 60 -1.52 -6.44 19.17
N GLU A 61 -2.80 -6.09 19.32
CA GLU A 61 -3.53 -6.26 20.58
C GLU A 61 -3.79 -7.75 20.87
N ARG A 62 -4.27 -8.52 19.87
CA ARG A 62 -4.48 -9.97 20.03
C ARG A 62 -3.20 -10.79 20.23
N ASP A 63 -2.08 -10.35 19.64
CA ASP A 63 -0.79 -11.04 19.81
C ASP A 63 -0.21 -10.87 21.22
N LYS A 64 -0.57 -9.80 21.96
CA LYS A 64 -0.18 -9.64 23.38
C LYS A 64 -0.85 -10.64 24.31
N ASP A 65 -2.07 -11.08 23.99
CA ASP A 65 -2.83 -12.07 24.77
C ASP A 65 -2.40 -13.52 24.51
N ARG A 66 -1.47 -13.76 23.57
CA ARG A 66 -1.10 -15.10 23.09
C ARG A 66 0.31 -15.57 23.50
N ASN A 67 0.93 -15.01 24.55
CA ASN A 67 2.18 -15.52 25.10
C ASN A 67 1.97 -16.44 26.33
N PRO A 68 1.92 -17.78 26.16
CA PRO A 68 1.80 -18.72 27.28
C PRO A 68 3.13 -19.12 27.96
N THR A 69 4.28 -18.47 27.71
CA THR A 69 5.58 -18.97 28.22
C THR A 69 6.03 -18.43 29.60
N LYS A 70 5.16 -17.81 30.39
CA LYS A 70 5.39 -17.64 31.84
C LYS A 70 4.80 -18.80 32.63
N LYS A 71 5.42 -19.98 32.55
CA LYS A 71 5.24 -21.07 33.55
C LYS A 71 6.52 -21.89 33.70
N HIS A 72 7.50 -21.39 34.45
CA HIS A 72 8.06 -21.99 35.67
C HIS A 72 9.16 -21.10 36.22
#